data_AF-A0A7S3U6A7-F1
#
_entry.id   AF-A0A7S3U6A7-F1
#
_cell.length_a   1.000
_cell.length_b   1.000
_cell.length_c   1.000
_cell.angle_alpha   90.00
_cell.angle_beta   90.00
_cell.angle_gamma   90.00
#
_symmetry.space_group_name_H-M   'P 1'
#
loop_
_entity.id
_entity.type
_entity.pdbx_description
1 polymer ?
#
loop_
_entity_poly.entity_id
_entity_poly.type
_entity_poly.pdbx_seq_one_letter_code
_entity_poly.pdbx_strand_id
1 'polypeptide(L)'
;FDSIKQPLPFLPFRGDTTTPGPTLPPSNYTVKLPAQQQHLGQSLFCWALMLPDSYERVLLDMQFQRKISLFACEEAAIYSNEDIVIPNAIPGVPGVRTNLVHIDLQCEKGGEFGTALNTDIFIVVWRKVVA
;
A
#
# COMPACT_ATOMS: atom_id res chain seq x y z
N PHE A 1 21.89 21.33 -20.74
CA PHE A 1 21.36 22.23 -21.77
C PHE A 1 19.98 21.74 -22.11
N ASP A 2 18.87 22.33 -21.72
CA ASP A 2 18.53 23.48 -20.89
C ASP A 2 17.02 23.36 -20.65
N SER A 3 16.50 24.09 -19.66
CA SER A 3 15.07 24.29 -19.36
C SER A 3 14.37 23.20 -18.55
N ILE A 4 14.16 23.47 -17.25
CA ILE A 4 12.91 24.04 -16.73
C ILE A 4 13.21 24.51 -15.29
N LYS A 5 13.23 25.83 -15.09
CA LYS A 5 13.10 26.47 -13.78
C LYS A 5 12.02 27.54 -13.92
N GLN A 6 10.91 27.38 -13.22
CA GLN A 6 10.30 28.46 -12.43
C GLN A 6 9.48 27.82 -11.28
N PRO A 7 9.67 28.25 -10.01
CA PRO A 7 8.78 27.87 -8.93
C PRO A 7 7.52 28.74 -8.95
N LEU A 8 6.36 28.12 -8.73
CA LEU A 8 5.09 28.82 -8.57
C LEU A 8 5.09 29.70 -7.29
N PRO A 9 4.39 30.85 -7.28
CA PRO A 9 4.39 31.75 -6.14
C PRO A 9 3.64 31.15 -4.93
N PHE A 10 4.24 31.29 -3.74
CA PHE A 10 3.61 30.98 -2.46
C PHE A 10 2.45 31.95 -2.21
N LEU A 11 1.22 31.43 -2.16
CA LEU A 11 0.06 32.16 -1.65
C LEU A 11 0.01 32.03 -0.12
N PRO A 12 -0.30 33.11 0.62
CA PRO A 12 -0.41 33.06 2.08
C PRO A 12 -1.65 32.27 2.50
N PHE A 13 -1.47 31.37 3.46
CA PHE A 13 -2.55 30.60 4.07
C PHE A 13 -3.46 31.55 4.88
N ARG A 14 -4.62 31.89 4.32
CA ARG A 14 -5.66 32.61 5.05
C ARG A 14 -6.38 31.58 5.92
N GLY A 15 -6.18 31.67 7.24
CA GLY A 15 -6.92 30.87 8.19
C GLY A 15 -8.39 31.25 8.14
N ASP A 16 -9.24 30.30 7.78
CA ASP A 16 -10.67 30.41 7.98
C ASP A 16 -11.25 29.12 8.54
N THR A 17 -12.20 29.34 9.43
CA THR A 17 -12.68 28.45 10.47
C THR A 17 -13.69 27.44 9.91
N THR A 18 -13.66 26.21 10.45
CA THR A 18 -14.73 25.21 10.38
C THR A 18 -15.02 24.63 8.98
N THR A 19 -14.29 23.59 8.59
CA THR A 19 -14.75 22.60 7.60
C THR A 19 -14.63 21.22 8.23
N PRO A 20 -15.65 20.35 8.17
CA PRO A 20 -15.49 18.95 8.55
C PRO A 20 -14.34 18.36 7.73
N GLY A 21 -13.38 17.73 8.42
CA GLY A 21 -12.19 17.18 7.79
C GLY A 21 -12.55 16.26 6.61
N PRO A 22 -11.66 16.09 5.61
CA PRO A 22 -11.92 15.22 4.49
C PRO A 22 -12.25 13.82 5.01
N THR A 23 -13.51 13.42 4.85
CA THR A 23 -13.94 12.04 5.08
C THR A 23 -13.15 11.18 4.11
N LEU A 24 -12.26 10.33 4.63
CA LEU A 24 -11.51 9.39 3.79
C LEU A 24 -12.51 8.61 2.93
N PRO A 25 -12.33 8.53 1.60
CA PRO A 25 -13.16 7.68 0.77
C PRO A 25 -13.07 6.24 1.31
N PRO A 26 -14.11 5.41 1.17
CA PRO A 26 -14.00 3.99 1.50
C PRO A 26 -12.78 3.43 0.79
N SER A 27 -11.78 2.99 1.56
CA SER A 27 -10.49 2.60 1.02
C SER A 27 -10.66 1.27 0.29
N ASN A 28 -10.84 1.32 -1.03
CA ASN A 28 -10.69 0.15 -1.92
C ASN A 28 -9.28 -0.48 -1.84
N TYR A 29 -8.40 0.13 -1.05
CA TYR A 29 -7.04 -0.25 -0.76
C TYR A 29 -6.90 -1.27 0.39
N THR A 30 -7.98 -1.46 1.16
CA THR A 30 -7.97 -2.38 2.29
C THR A 30 -9.20 -3.27 2.24
N VAL A 31 -8.99 -4.58 2.31
CA VAL A 31 -10.09 -5.56 2.25
C VAL A 31 -10.40 -6.03 3.65
N LYS A 32 -11.67 -5.86 4.06
CA LYS A 32 -12.21 -6.46 5.27
C LYS A 32 -12.72 -7.86 4.94
N LEU A 33 -12.15 -8.86 5.58
CA LEU A 33 -12.50 -10.26 5.35
C LEU A 33 -13.45 -10.75 6.46
N PRO A 34 -14.37 -11.69 6.16
CA PRO A 34 -15.27 -12.22 7.18
C PRO A 34 -14.47 -12.96 8.24
N ALA A 35 -14.33 -12.33 9.40
CA ALA A 35 -13.58 -12.82 10.54
C ALA A 35 -14.35 -13.94 11.29
N GLN A 36 -13.66 -15.01 11.68
CA GLN A 36 -14.16 -15.94 12.70
C GLN A 36 -14.33 -15.17 14.02
N GLN A 37 -15.41 -15.47 14.77
CA GLN A 37 -15.89 -14.84 16.01
C GLN A 37 -14.76 -14.20 16.86
N GLN A 38 -14.59 -12.89 16.72
CA GLN A 38 -13.49 -12.12 17.32
C GLN A 38 -13.81 -11.76 18.77
N HIS A 39 -12.88 -11.98 19.70
CA HIS A 39 -12.94 -11.31 20.99
C HIS A 39 -12.56 -9.83 20.82
N LEU A 40 -13.22 -8.93 21.56
CA LEU A 40 -12.89 -7.51 21.58
C LEU A 40 -11.38 -7.32 21.85
N GLY A 41 -10.68 -6.68 20.92
CA GLY A 41 -9.24 -6.38 21.01
C GLY A 41 -8.28 -7.36 20.32
N GLN A 42 -8.76 -8.30 19.51
CA GLN A 42 -7.93 -9.30 18.81
C GLN A 42 -8.00 -9.21 17.27
N SER A 43 -7.94 -8.02 16.67
CA SER A 43 -7.85 -7.90 15.20
C SER A 43 -6.39 -7.92 14.72
N LEU A 44 -6.10 -8.69 13.67
CA LEU A 44 -4.82 -8.69 12.99
C LEU A 44 -4.93 -7.94 11.65
N PHE A 45 -4.04 -6.98 11.47
CA PHE A 45 -3.83 -6.31 10.19
C PHE A 45 -2.58 -6.87 9.51
N CYS A 46 -2.72 -7.30 8.25
CA CYS A 46 -1.63 -7.86 7.47
C CYS A 46 -1.38 -7.06 6.21
N TRP A 47 -0.12 -6.93 5.83
CA TRP A 47 0.23 -6.14 4.66
C TRP A 47 1.47 -6.70 3.94
N ALA A 48 1.61 -6.33 2.67
CA ALA A 48 2.78 -6.65 1.87
C ALA A 48 3.20 -5.45 1.02
N LEU A 49 4.50 -5.32 0.76
CA LEU A 49 5.05 -4.52 -0.33
C LEU A 49 5.22 -5.44 -1.55
N MET A 50 4.75 -5.00 -2.71
CA MET A 50 4.79 -5.77 -3.96
C MET A 50 5.60 -5.03 -5.02
N LEU A 51 6.50 -5.74 -5.71
CA LEU A 51 7.09 -5.30 -6.97
C LEU A 51 6.11 -5.54 -8.13
N PRO A 52 5.68 -4.49 -8.86
CA PRO A 52 4.61 -4.58 -9.86
C PRO A 52 4.94 -5.49 -11.04
N ASP A 53 6.17 -5.40 -11.56
CA ASP A 53 6.66 -6.17 -12.70
C ASP A 53 7.40 -7.44 -12.28
N SER A 54 6.80 -8.21 -11.39
CA SER A 54 7.38 -9.44 -10.86
C SER A 54 6.36 -10.57 -10.68
N TYR A 55 6.84 -11.76 -10.36
CA TYR A 55 5.96 -12.90 -10.04
C TYR A 55 5.10 -12.67 -8.79
N GLU A 56 5.41 -11.64 -7.99
CA GLU A 56 4.68 -11.31 -6.75
C GLU A 56 3.22 -10.97 -7.05
N ARG A 57 2.92 -10.37 -8.20
CA ARG A 57 1.53 -10.09 -8.61
C ARG A 57 0.70 -11.36 -8.73
N VAL A 58 1.24 -12.38 -9.39
CA VAL A 58 0.58 -13.69 -9.57
C VAL A 58 0.49 -14.42 -8.22
N LEU A 59 1.52 -14.28 -7.39
CA LEU A 59 1.54 -14.85 -6.05
C LEU A 59 0.42 -14.25 -5.17
N LEU A 60 0.24 -12.93 -5.19
CA LEU A 60 -0.80 -12.24 -4.44
C LEU A 60 -2.20 -12.58 -4.94
N ASP A 61 -2.41 -12.68 -6.25
CA ASP A 61 -3.68 -13.15 -6.82
C ASP A 61 -4.00 -14.57 -6.33
N MET A 62 -3.05 -15.50 -6.42
CA MET A 62 -3.22 -16.86 -5.90
C MET A 62 -3.51 -16.89 -4.39
N GLN A 63 -2.80 -16.09 -3.58
CA GLN A 63 -3.05 -15.99 -2.14
C GLN A 63 -4.46 -15.44 -1.85
N PHE A 64 -4.92 -14.46 -2.64
CA PHE A 64 -6.23 -13.86 -2.49
C PHE A 64 -7.35 -14.85 -2.83
N GLN A 65 -7.22 -15.57 -3.94
CA GLN A 65 -8.17 -16.62 -4.36
C GLN A 65 -8.31 -17.73 -3.31
N ARG A 66 -7.22 -18.06 -2.61
CA ARG A 66 -7.18 -19.11 -1.59
C ARG A 66 -7.48 -18.62 -0.17
N LYS A 67 -7.60 -17.30 0.04
CA LYS A 67 -7.77 -16.67 1.38
C LYS A 67 -6.70 -17.13 2.38
N ILE A 68 -5.44 -17.09 1.96
CA ILE A 68 -4.27 -17.47 2.77
C ILE A 68 -3.31 -16.28 2.92
N SER A 69 -2.28 -16.45 3.77
CA SER A 69 -1.27 -15.41 4.00
C SER A 69 -1.92 -14.13 4.55
N LEU A 70 -1.59 -12.96 4.00
CA LEU A 70 -2.19 -11.69 4.39
C LEU A 70 -3.72 -11.65 4.25
N PHE A 71 -4.30 -12.45 3.34
CA PHE A 71 -5.74 -12.55 3.15
C PHE A 71 -6.41 -13.57 4.09
N ALA A 72 -5.70 -14.04 5.12
CA ALA A 72 -6.31 -14.75 6.25
C ALA A 72 -6.60 -13.81 7.44
N CYS A 73 -6.03 -12.60 7.42
CA CYS A 73 -6.21 -11.61 8.48
C CYS A 73 -7.54 -10.86 8.29
N GLU A 74 -8.04 -10.21 9.34
CA GLU A 74 -9.32 -9.50 9.31
C GLU A 74 -9.30 -8.32 8.33
N GLU A 75 -8.13 -7.70 8.22
CA GLU A 75 -7.88 -6.59 7.33
C GLU A 75 -6.53 -6.75 6.63
N ALA A 76 -6.51 -6.52 5.32
CA ALA A 76 -5.33 -6.70 4.51
C ALA A 76 -5.08 -5.56 3.52
N ALA A 77 -3.81 -5.15 3.36
CA ALA A 77 -3.38 -4.11 2.43
C ALA A 77 -2.17 -4.54 1.59
N ILE A 78 -2.10 -4.04 0.36
CA ILE A 78 -0.95 -4.24 -0.53
C ILE A 78 -0.38 -2.87 -0.84
N TYR A 79 0.93 -2.68 -0.77
CA TYR A 79 1.64 -1.46 -1.12
C TYR A 79 2.48 -1.71 -2.36
N SER A 80 2.58 -0.73 -3.26
CA SER A 80 3.41 -0.80 -4.47
C SER A 80 3.72 0.62 -4.96
N ASN A 81 4.74 0.78 -5.80
CA ASN A 81 4.99 2.03 -6.51
C ASN A 81 4.11 2.24 -7.76
N GLU A 82 3.20 1.30 -8.03
CA GLU A 82 2.18 1.42 -9.08
C GLU A 82 0.77 1.18 -8.54
N ASP A 83 -0.21 1.85 -9.15
CA ASP A 83 -1.65 1.67 -8.87
C ASP A 83 -2.19 0.51 -9.70
N ILE A 84 -2.23 -0.68 -9.08
CA ILE A 84 -2.60 -1.94 -9.70
C ILE A 84 -3.75 -2.56 -8.92
N VAL A 85 -4.66 -3.22 -9.63
CA VAL A 85 -5.66 -4.08 -9.02
C VAL A 85 -5.19 -5.52 -9.10
N ILE A 86 -5.04 -6.17 -7.95
CA ILE A 86 -4.93 -7.61 -7.82
C ILE A 86 -6.34 -8.18 -8.02
N PRO A 87 -6.57 -8.89 -9.14
CA PRO A 87 -7.89 -9.41 -9.42
C PRO A 87 -8.28 -10.46 -8.37
N ASN A 88 -9.57 -10.72 -8.28
CA ASN A 88 -10.08 -11.86 -7.55
C ASN A 88 -10.87 -12.74 -8.53
N ALA A 89 -10.72 -14.06 -8.41
CA ALA A 89 -11.42 -15.02 -9.27
C ALA A 89 -12.85 -15.37 -8.80
N ILE A 90 -13.26 -14.92 -7.62
CA ILE A 90 -14.60 -15.16 -7.06
C ILE A 90 -15.59 -14.15 -7.67
N PRO A 91 -16.63 -14.60 -8.39
CA PRO A 91 -17.64 -13.72 -8.95
C PRO A 91 -18.30 -12.82 -7.89
N GLY A 92 -18.44 -11.52 -8.19
CA GLY A 92 -19.10 -10.54 -7.33
C GLY A 92 -18.25 -9.99 -6.18
N VAL A 93 -16.99 -10.43 -6.03
CA VAL A 93 -16.05 -9.85 -5.07
C VAL A 93 -15.11 -8.87 -5.80
N PRO A 94 -14.89 -7.65 -5.30
CA PRO A 94 -13.94 -6.73 -5.92
C PRO A 94 -12.48 -7.21 -5.72
N GLY A 95 -11.61 -6.86 -6.67
CA GLY A 95 -10.16 -7.03 -6.52
C GLY A 95 -9.58 -6.10 -5.44
N VAL A 96 -8.32 -6.32 -5.06
CA VAL A 96 -7.60 -5.48 -4.09
C VAL A 96 -6.76 -4.45 -4.85
N ARG A 97 -6.98 -3.15 -4.61
CA ARG A 97 -6.14 -2.09 -5.19
C ARG A 97 -4.91 -1.84 -4.32
N THR A 98 -3.76 -1.60 -4.93
CA THR A 98 -2.53 -1.26 -4.20
C THR A 98 -2.59 0.15 -3.59
N ASN A 99 -2.02 0.29 -2.41
CA ASN A 99 -1.68 1.55 -1.77
C ASN A 99 -0.40 2.08 -2.42
N LEU A 100 -0.55 3.13 -3.23
CA LEU A 100 0.53 3.69 -4.03
C LEU A 100 1.61 4.34 -3.14
N VAL A 101 2.88 3.95 -3.26
CA VAL A 101 4.05 4.50 -2.56
C VAL A 101 4.93 5.23 -3.58
N HIS A 102 5.08 6.55 -3.47
CA HIS A 102 5.73 7.37 -4.51
C HIS A 102 7.27 7.34 -4.42
N ILE A 103 7.86 6.15 -4.52
CA ILE A 103 9.32 5.95 -4.54
C ILE A 103 9.68 4.85 -5.56
N ASP A 104 10.94 4.83 -5.98
CA ASP A 104 11.49 3.66 -6.67
C ASP A 104 11.67 2.52 -5.66
N LEU A 105 11.34 1.29 -6.09
CA LEU A 105 11.51 0.06 -5.30
C LEU A 105 12.79 -0.70 -5.69
N GLN A 106 13.55 -0.22 -6.67
CA GLN A 106 14.88 -0.75 -6.97
C GLN A 106 15.87 -0.36 -5.89
N CYS A 107 16.78 -1.28 -5.58
CA CYS A 107 17.90 -1.02 -4.67
C CYS A 107 19.13 -1.77 -5.14
N GLU A 108 20.29 -1.27 -4.74
CA GLU A 108 21.56 -1.93 -5.00
C GLU A 108 21.72 -3.16 -4.11
N LYS A 109 22.54 -4.11 -4.57
CA LYS A 109 23.12 -5.14 -3.70
C LYS A 109 24.51 -4.71 -3.29
N GLY A 110 24.82 -4.79 -2.01
CA GLY A 110 26.11 -4.33 -1.51
C GLY A 110 26.33 -4.58 -0.02
N GLY A 111 27.25 -3.82 0.56
CA GLY A 111 27.74 -4.01 1.92
C GLY A 111 28.64 -5.24 2.06
N GLU A 112 29.11 -5.49 3.28
CA GLU A 112 29.99 -6.62 3.62
C GLU A 112 29.38 -7.98 3.25
N PHE A 113 28.05 -8.07 3.26
CA PHE A 113 27.30 -9.32 3.07
C PHE A 113 26.66 -9.45 1.67
N GLY A 114 26.80 -8.46 0.79
CA GLY A 114 26.25 -8.51 -0.58
C GLY A 114 24.71 -8.60 -0.65
N THR A 115 24.01 -8.03 0.33
CA THR A 115 22.54 -8.07 0.44
C THR A 115 21.87 -6.86 -0.21
N ALA A 116 20.55 -6.90 -0.35
CA ALA A 116 19.76 -5.76 -0.83
C ALA A 116 19.81 -4.58 0.15
N LEU A 117 20.08 -3.38 -0.35
CA LEU A 117 20.17 -2.14 0.43
C LEU A 117 18.82 -1.38 0.40
N ASN A 118 17.78 -1.99 0.96
CA ASN A 118 16.38 -1.52 0.83
C ASN A 118 15.82 -0.80 2.08
N THR A 119 16.68 -0.39 3.02
CA THR A 119 16.24 0.23 4.28
C THR A 119 15.37 1.47 4.07
N ASP A 120 15.76 2.38 3.18
CA ASP A 120 15.00 3.62 2.94
C ASP A 120 13.63 3.36 2.31
N ILE A 121 13.54 2.34 1.45
CA ILE A 121 12.27 1.86 0.89
C ILE A 121 11.35 1.42 2.02
N PHE A 122 11.83 0.57 2.94
CA PHE A 122 11.03 0.09 4.05
C PHE A 122 10.64 1.18 5.05
N ILE A 123 11.47 2.20 5.28
CA ILE A 123 11.12 3.34 6.13
C ILE A 123 9.91 4.09 5.55
N VAL A 124 9.91 4.36 4.23
CA VAL A 124 8.79 5.06 3.58
C VAL A 124 7.52 4.23 3.59
N VAL A 125 7.62 2.94 3.30
CA VAL A 125 6.46 2.03 3.33
C VAL A 125 5.91 1.90 4.76
N TRP A 126 6.77 1.72 5.76
CA TRP A 126 6.35 1.60 7.15
C TRP A 126 5.59 2.83 7.64
N ARG A 127 6.03 4.04 7.23
CA ARG A 127 5.28 5.27 7.52
C ARG A 127 3.87 5.27 6.94
N LYS A 128 3.63 4.60 5.81
CA LYS A 128 2.27 4.46 5.24
C LYS A 128 1.44 3.36 5.90
N VAL A 129 2.09 2.37 6.50
CA VAL A 129 1.42 1.27 7.22
C VAL A 129 0.84 1.74 8.54
N VAL A 130 1.54 2.63 9.25
CA VAL A 130 1.16 3.06 10.61
C VAL A 130 0.45 4.43 10.66
N ALA A 131 0.27 5.09 9.51
CA ALA A 131 -0.34 6.43 9.43
C ALA A 131 -1.87 6.41 9.39
#